data_AF-A0AAW2MQC5-F1
#
_entry.id   AF-A0AAW2MQC5-F1
#
_cell.length_a   1.000
_cell.length_b   1.000
_cell.length_c   1.000
_cell.angle_alpha   90.00
_cell.angle_beta   90.00
_cell.angle_gamma   90.00
#
_symmetry.space_group_name_H-M   'P 1'
#
loop_
_entity.id
_entity.type
_entity.pdbx_description
1 polymer ?
#
loop_
_entity_poly.entity_id
_entity_poly.type
_entity_poly.pdbx_seq_one_letter_code
_entity_poly.pdbx_strand_id
1 'polypeptide(L)'
;MHRDLKPENFLFVNEDEDSPLKAIDFGLSMFFKPGETFTDVVGSPYYVAPEVLCKHYGPEADVWSAGHPWVQVDGVAPDKPLDSAVLTRLTQFSAMDKLKKMALRVIAESLSEEEIAGLREMFKMIDTDNSGHITFEELKAGLKRFGANLKESEIYDLMKAADVDNSGTIDYGEFIAATLHLNKIEKEDHLFRAFSYFDKDGSGYITQDELQKACEEFGIEDVQLEEMIREADQNNDGRIDYNEFVAMMQKGNADFGKKRYQNNFNIGFREAMPVF
;
A
#
# COMPACT_ATOMS: atom_id res chain seq x y z
N MET A 1 3.66 19.64 5.05
CA MET A 1 3.64 19.49 3.58
C MET A 1 3.12 18.11 3.27
N HIS A 2 2.15 17.97 2.37
CA HIS A 2 1.50 16.73 2.00
C HIS A 2 2.32 15.91 1.00
N ARG A 3 2.94 16.58 0.03
CA ARG A 3 3.83 16.04 -1.02
C ARG A 3 3.17 15.07 -2.02
N ASP A 4 1.85 14.93 -1.98
CA ASP A 4 1.07 14.09 -2.91
C ASP A 4 -0.39 14.56 -2.99
N LEU A 5 -0.63 15.86 -3.21
CA LEU A 5 -1.99 16.36 -3.37
C LEU A 5 -2.54 15.96 -4.74
N LYS A 6 -3.67 15.26 -4.74
CA LYS A 6 -4.37 14.74 -5.91
C LYS A 6 -5.82 14.41 -5.54
N PRO A 7 -6.77 14.35 -6.48
CA PRO A 7 -8.19 14.11 -6.17
C PRO A 7 -8.41 12.90 -5.26
N GLU A 8 -7.62 11.85 -5.47
CA GLU A 8 -7.71 10.57 -4.78
C GLU A 8 -7.32 10.66 -3.30
N ASN A 9 -6.57 11.69 -2.93
CA ASN A 9 -6.17 11.96 -1.55
C ASN A 9 -7.14 12.92 -0.84
N PHE A 10 -8.36 13.07 -1.36
CA PHE A 10 -9.42 13.82 -0.70
C PHE A 10 -10.72 13.01 -0.69
N LEU A 11 -11.37 12.95 0.46
CA LEU A 11 -12.67 12.28 0.64
C LEU A 11 -13.70 13.25 1.19
N PHE A 12 -14.93 13.12 0.70
CA PHE A 12 -16.09 13.72 1.35
C PHE A 12 -16.42 12.95 2.62
N VAL A 13 -16.78 13.68 3.67
CA VAL A 13 -17.10 13.08 4.98
C VAL A 13 -18.42 12.29 4.94
N ASN A 14 -19.32 12.65 4.03
CA ASN A 14 -20.63 12.04 3.84
C ASN A 14 -21.16 12.33 2.42
N GLU A 15 -22.39 11.88 2.12
CA GLU A 15 -23.01 12.02 0.80
C GLU A 15 -23.78 13.34 0.60
N ASP A 16 -23.75 14.26 1.58
CA ASP A 16 -24.46 15.55 1.48
C ASP A 16 -23.78 16.46 0.43
N GLU A 17 -24.56 17.30 -0.27
CA GLU A 17 -24.03 18.22 -1.29
C GLU A 17 -22.97 19.19 -0.71
N ASP A 18 -23.13 19.57 0.56
CA ASP A 18 -22.21 20.46 1.28
C ASP A 18 -21.17 19.69 2.12
N SER A 19 -20.95 18.40 1.83
CA SER A 19 -20.05 17.57 2.61
C SER A 19 -18.65 18.18 2.70
N PRO A 20 -18.09 18.30 3.92
CA PRO A 20 -16.71 18.75 4.06
C PRO A 20 -15.75 17.81 3.34
N LEU A 21 -14.88 18.36 2.50
CA LEU A 21 -13.79 17.63 1.87
C LEU A 21 -12.60 17.54 2.83
N LYS A 22 -12.09 16.34 3.07
CA LYS A 22 -10.92 16.10 3.93
C LYS A 22 -9.79 15.50 3.13
N ALA A 23 -8.59 16.07 3.28
CA ALA A 23 -7.38 15.44 2.82
C ALA A 23 -7.13 14.15 3.62
N ILE A 24 -6.70 13.12 2.91
CA ILE A 24 -6.33 11.81 3.42
C ILE A 24 -4.97 11.43 2.84
N ASP A 25 -4.37 10.36 3.37
CA ASP A 25 -3.06 9.85 2.93
C ASP A 25 -1.88 10.81 3.12
N PHE A 26 -1.59 11.08 4.40
CA PHE A 26 -0.38 11.80 4.81
C PHE A 26 0.88 10.92 4.79
N GLY A 27 0.87 9.78 4.07
CA GLY A 27 1.99 8.82 4.06
C GLY A 27 3.28 9.38 3.45
N LEU A 28 3.15 10.34 2.55
CA LEU A 28 4.27 11.11 2.01
C LEU A 28 4.43 12.46 2.70
N SER A 29 3.65 12.78 3.73
CA SER A 29 3.74 14.08 4.38
C SER A 29 4.98 14.24 5.25
N MET A 30 5.38 15.49 5.46
CA MET A 30 6.41 15.82 6.45
C MET A 30 6.17 17.17 7.10
N PHE A 31 6.67 17.29 8.33
CA PHE A 31 6.84 18.58 8.98
C PHE A 31 8.00 19.31 8.32
N PHE A 32 7.88 20.63 8.21
CA PHE A 32 8.91 21.49 7.63
C PHE A 32 9.01 22.79 8.41
N LYS A 33 10.18 23.42 8.38
CA LYS A 33 10.38 24.80 8.82
C LYS A 33 10.41 25.73 7.61
N PRO A 34 10.04 27.01 7.77
CA PRO A 34 10.18 27.99 6.69
C PRO A 34 11.62 28.04 6.17
N GLY A 35 11.81 27.86 4.86
CA GLY A 35 13.11 27.83 4.20
C GLY A 35 13.81 26.46 4.15
N GLU A 36 13.18 25.40 4.65
CA GLU A 36 13.69 24.03 4.54
C GLU A 36 13.43 23.45 3.14
N THR A 37 14.42 22.70 2.62
CA THR A 37 14.38 22.11 1.27
C THR A 37 14.62 20.61 1.31
N PHE A 38 13.96 19.88 0.41
CA PHE A 38 13.95 18.43 0.37
C PHE A 38 14.51 17.88 -0.95
N THR A 39 15.08 16.67 -0.88
CA THR A 39 15.82 16.04 -2.00
C THR A 39 15.20 14.74 -2.51
N ASP A 40 14.16 14.23 -1.85
CA ASP A 40 13.52 12.98 -2.24
C ASP A 40 12.53 13.22 -3.39
N VAL A 41 12.50 12.31 -4.36
CA VAL A 41 11.49 12.36 -5.43
C VAL A 41 10.25 11.61 -4.96
N VAL A 42 9.21 12.37 -4.62
CA VAL A 42 7.94 11.85 -4.10
C VAL A 42 6.77 12.49 -4.84
N GLY A 43 5.59 11.88 -4.72
CA GLY A 43 4.38 12.37 -5.36
C GLY A 43 4.03 11.66 -6.68
N SER A 44 2.80 11.88 -7.11
CA SER A 44 2.21 11.19 -8.25
C SER A 44 2.59 11.88 -9.58
N PRO A 45 3.02 11.14 -10.63
CA PRO A 45 3.63 11.71 -11.85
C PRO A 45 2.83 12.81 -12.58
N TYR A 46 1.51 12.84 -12.43
CA TYR A 46 0.63 13.84 -13.06
C TYR A 46 0.47 15.13 -12.25
N TYR A 47 0.66 15.05 -10.93
CA TYR A 47 0.38 16.14 -10.00
C TYR A 47 1.65 16.69 -9.34
N VAL A 48 2.77 15.99 -9.50
CA VAL A 48 4.07 16.34 -8.93
C VAL A 48 4.62 17.63 -9.53
N ALA A 49 5.15 18.50 -8.67
CA ALA A 49 5.79 19.73 -9.09
C ALA A 49 7.16 19.44 -9.76
N PRO A 50 7.53 20.16 -10.84
CA PRO A 50 8.77 19.89 -11.57
C PRO A 50 10.03 20.01 -10.70
N GLU A 51 10.03 20.89 -9.71
CA GLU A 51 11.12 21.07 -8.75
C GLU A 51 11.36 19.85 -7.85
N VAL A 52 10.32 19.03 -7.62
CA VAL A 52 10.46 17.75 -6.88
C VAL A 52 11.28 16.76 -7.69
N LEU A 53 11.11 16.74 -9.02
CA LEU A 53 11.92 15.91 -9.93
C LEU A 53 13.38 16.38 -9.97
N CYS A 54 13.60 17.68 -9.75
CA CYS A 54 14.92 18.27 -9.62
C CYS A 54 15.57 18.07 -8.23
N LYS A 55 14.90 17.35 -7.31
CA LYS A 55 15.41 17.06 -5.96
C LYS A 55 15.77 18.32 -5.16
N HIS A 56 15.05 19.41 -5.40
CA HIS A 56 15.26 20.65 -4.67
C HIS A 56 13.94 21.42 -4.60
N TYR A 57 13.15 21.14 -3.58
CA TYR A 57 11.81 21.71 -3.42
C TYR A 57 11.51 22.03 -1.96
N GLY A 58 10.55 22.94 -1.76
CA GLY A 58 10.00 23.33 -0.47
C GLY A 58 8.48 23.11 -0.41
N PRO A 59 7.78 23.66 0.61
CA PRO A 59 6.33 23.55 0.77
C PRO A 59 5.50 24.06 -0.41
N GLU A 60 6.11 24.85 -1.28
CA GLU A 60 5.52 25.36 -2.52
C GLU A 60 5.13 24.22 -3.48
N ALA A 61 5.72 23.03 -3.36
CA ALA A 61 5.35 21.86 -4.16
C ALA A 61 3.86 21.47 -3.97
N ASP A 62 3.30 21.62 -2.77
CA ASP A 62 1.87 21.37 -2.53
C ASP A 62 1.00 22.43 -3.21
N VAL A 63 1.49 23.67 -3.29
CA VAL A 63 0.78 24.79 -3.93
C VAL A 63 0.67 24.56 -5.43
N TRP A 64 1.71 24.00 -6.05
CA TRP A 64 1.66 23.54 -7.45
C TRP A 64 0.55 22.51 -7.65
N SER A 65 0.53 21.46 -6.83
CA SER A 65 -0.47 20.39 -6.95
C SER A 65 -1.90 20.89 -6.66
N ALA A 66 -2.07 21.83 -5.73
CA ALA A 66 -3.33 22.49 -5.44
C ALA A 66 -3.77 23.47 -6.56
N GLY A 67 -2.84 23.92 -7.40
CA GLY A 67 -3.13 24.75 -8.58
C GLY A 67 -3.57 23.94 -9.81
N HIS A 68 -3.58 22.61 -9.73
CA HIS A 68 -3.96 21.74 -10.84
C HIS A 68 -5.44 21.92 -11.20
N PRO A 69 -5.83 21.82 -12.48
CA PRO A 69 -7.21 21.99 -12.95
C PRO A 69 -8.31 21.19 -12.23
N TRP A 70 -7.97 20.15 -11.46
CA TRP A 70 -8.94 19.35 -10.71
C TRP A 70 -9.46 20.06 -9.43
N VAL A 71 -8.73 21.06 -8.93
CA VAL A 71 -9.06 21.83 -7.70
C VAL A 71 -9.82 23.12 -8.03
N GLN A 72 -9.84 23.54 -9.29
CA GLN A 72 -10.44 24.80 -9.71
C GLN A 72 -11.98 24.72 -9.69
N VAL A 73 -12.65 25.88 -9.53
CA VAL A 73 -14.11 25.97 -9.69
C VAL A 73 -14.46 25.56 -11.13
N ASP A 74 -15.40 24.63 -11.29
CA ASP A 74 -15.73 23.94 -12.55
C ASP A 74 -14.60 23.07 -13.13
N GLY A 75 -13.58 22.80 -12.33
CA GLY A 75 -12.49 21.89 -12.63
C GLY A 75 -12.99 20.46 -12.82
N VAL A 76 -12.64 19.84 -13.94
CA VAL A 76 -12.93 18.43 -14.18
C VAL A 76 -11.75 17.64 -13.61
N ALA A 77 -11.99 16.93 -12.50
CA ALA A 77 -11.09 15.87 -12.10
C ALA A 77 -11.06 14.85 -13.26
N PRO A 78 -9.89 14.47 -13.78
CA PRO A 78 -9.84 13.45 -14.82
C PRO A 78 -10.53 12.18 -14.27
N ASP A 79 -11.57 11.69 -14.97
CA ASP A 79 -12.25 10.41 -14.69
C ASP A 79 -11.23 9.27 -14.85
N LYS A 80 -10.41 9.11 -13.82
CA LYS A 80 -9.46 8.02 -13.70
C LYS A 80 -9.99 7.09 -12.60
N PRO A 81 -10.04 5.78 -12.89
CA PRO A 81 -10.25 4.76 -11.89
C PRO A 81 -9.42 4.95 -10.62
N LEU A 82 -9.91 4.43 -9.49
CA LEU A 82 -9.17 4.04 -8.28
C LEU A 82 -7.68 3.93 -8.60
N ASP A 83 -6.89 4.84 -8.01
CA ASP A 83 -5.51 5.05 -8.43
C ASP A 83 -4.79 3.72 -8.60
N SER A 84 -4.12 3.59 -9.74
CA SER A 84 -3.13 2.57 -10.02
C SER A 84 -2.29 2.22 -8.81
N ALA A 85 -2.04 3.13 -7.87
CA ALA A 85 -1.30 2.89 -6.64
C ALA A 85 -1.95 1.89 -5.65
N VAL A 86 -3.27 1.92 -5.41
CA VAL A 86 -3.93 0.91 -4.55
C VAL A 86 -3.93 -0.44 -5.24
N LEU A 87 -4.25 -0.47 -6.55
CA LEU A 87 -4.14 -1.68 -7.36
C LEU A 87 -2.70 -2.18 -7.47
N THR A 88 -1.73 -1.28 -7.53
CA THR A 88 -0.29 -1.59 -7.52
C THR A 88 0.11 -2.15 -6.17
N ARG A 89 -0.45 -1.67 -5.06
CA ARG A 89 -0.19 -2.21 -3.71
C ARG A 89 -0.79 -3.60 -3.55
N LEU A 90 -2.05 -3.79 -3.96
CA LEU A 90 -2.69 -5.10 -3.95
C LEU A 90 -1.95 -6.10 -4.87
N THR A 91 -1.50 -5.67 -6.05
CA THR A 91 -0.67 -6.52 -6.94
C THR A 91 0.77 -6.69 -6.46
N GLN A 92 1.33 -5.76 -5.69
CA GLN A 92 2.63 -5.96 -5.03
C GLN A 92 2.50 -6.95 -3.88
N PHE A 93 1.44 -6.82 -3.08
CA PHE A 93 1.12 -7.75 -2.00
C PHE A 93 0.96 -9.17 -2.54
N SER A 94 0.36 -9.35 -3.72
CA SER A 94 0.25 -10.67 -4.36
C SER A 94 1.58 -11.36 -4.64
N ALA A 95 2.62 -10.58 -4.91
CA ALA A 95 3.95 -11.08 -5.25
C ALA A 95 4.86 -11.30 -4.04
N MET A 96 4.39 -11.03 -2.81
CA MET A 96 5.19 -11.17 -1.59
C MET A 96 5.13 -12.58 -1.00
N ASP A 97 6.23 -12.98 -0.37
CA ASP A 97 6.36 -14.24 0.35
C ASP A 97 5.44 -14.29 1.58
N LYS A 98 5.03 -15.49 1.99
CA LYS A 98 4.00 -15.70 3.03
C LYS A 98 4.39 -15.06 4.37
N LEU A 99 5.67 -15.19 4.76
CA LEU A 99 6.19 -14.58 5.98
C LEU A 99 6.09 -13.05 5.97
N LYS A 100 6.37 -12.45 4.80
CA LYS A 100 6.27 -11.00 4.61
C LYS A 100 4.82 -10.53 4.71
N LYS A 101 3.86 -11.26 4.13
CA LYS A 101 2.43 -10.96 4.28
C LYS A 101 1.96 -11.01 5.73
N MET A 102 2.40 -12.03 6.48
CA MET A 102 2.09 -12.14 7.91
C MET A 102 2.68 -10.97 8.70
N ALA A 103 3.95 -10.62 8.46
CA ALA A 103 4.59 -9.47 9.09
C ALA A 103 3.84 -8.15 8.79
N LEU A 104 3.39 -7.95 7.54
CA LEU A 104 2.59 -6.79 7.16
C LEU A 104 1.25 -6.73 7.90
N ARG A 105 0.59 -7.88 8.10
CA ARG A 105 -0.63 -7.97 8.89
C ARG A 105 -0.39 -7.60 10.36
N VAL A 106 0.66 -8.14 10.98
CA VAL A 106 1.05 -7.74 12.35
C VAL A 106 1.30 -6.24 12.44
N ILE A 107 1.98 -5.65 11.45
CA ILE A 107 2.23 -4.21 11.42
C ILE A 107 0.92 -3.45 11.29
N ALA A 108 0.03 -3.85 10.38
CA ALA A 108 -1.27 -3.24 10.15
C ALA A 108 -2.13 -3.21 11.43
N GLU A 109 -2.12 -4.29 12.22
CA GLU A 109 -2.82 -4.39 13.49
C GLU A 109 -2.20 -3.52 14.60
N SER A 110 -0.92 -3.17 14.47
CA SER A 110 -0.19 -2.32 15.41
C SER A 110 -0.29 -0.81 15.12
N LEU A 111 -0.88 -0.43 13.98
CA LEU A 111 -1.05 0.97 13.58
C LEU A 111 -2.16 1.64 14.39
N SER A 112 -2.01 2.96 14.55
CA SER A 112 -3.02 3.77 15.23
C SER A 112 -4.30 3.91 14.39
N GLU A 113 -5.45 4.13 15.05
CA GLU A 113 -6.73 4.35 14.34
C GLU A 113 -6.62 5.53 13.36
N GLU A 114 -5.84 6.57 13.69
CA GLU A 114 -5.60 7.70 12.79
C GLU A 114 -4.84 7.31 11.52
N GLU A 115 -3.91 6.37 11.61
CA GLU A 115 -3.09 5.92 10.48
C GLU A 115 -3.86 5.03 9.49
N ILE A 116 -4.91 4.36 9.97
CA ILE A 116 -5.74 3.41 9.20
C ILE A 116 -7.18 3.90 8.95
N ALA A 117 -7.58 5.07 9.48
CA ALA A 117 -8.95 5.59 9.37
C ALA A 117 -9.46 5.65 7.92
N GLY A 118 -8.63 6.13 6.98
CA GLY A 118 -9.01 6.19 5.56
C GLY A 118 -9.18 4.80 4.93
N LEU A 119 -8.35 3.83 5.31
CA LEU A 119 -8.46 2.46 4.82
C LEU A 119 -9.66 1.74 5.44
N ARG A 120 -10.03 2.07 6.67
CA ARG A 120 -11.23 1.57 7.34
C ARG A 120 -12.50 2.00 6.67
N GLU A 121 -12.59 3.27 6.28
CA GLU A 121 -13.76 3.76 5.53
C GLU A 121 -13.81 3.11 4.14
N MET A 122 -12.67 2.90 3.48
CA MET A 122 -12.63 2.16 2.22
C MET A 122 -13.10 0.71 2.37
N PHE A 123 -12.68 0.01 3.43
CA PHE A 123 -13.15 -1.34 3.73
C PHE A 123 -14.67 -1.39 3.87
N LYS A 124 -15.25 -0.51 4.69
CA LYS A 124 -16.72 -0.42 4.89
C LYS A 124 -17.48 -0.07 3.63
N MET A 125 -16.88 0.68 2.71
CA MET A 125 -17.53 1.00 1.43
C MET A 125 -17.58 -0.22 0.48
N ILE A 126 -16.66 -1.17 0.64
CA ILE A 126 -16.60 -2.41 -0.15
C ILE A 126 -17.44 -3.51 0.51
N ASP A 127 -17.33 -3.66 1.84
CA ASP A 127 -18.14 -4.57 2.68
C ASP A 127 -19.57 -4.02 2.82
N THR A 128 -20.40 -4.30 1.80
CA THR A 128 -21.74 -3.71 1.69
C THR A 128 -22.74 -4.32 2.65
N ASP A 129 -22.53 -5.58 3.05
CA ASP A 129 -23.38 -6.27 4.00
C ASP A 129 -22.93 -6.12 5.46
N ASN A 130 -21.77 -5.48 5.70
CA ASN A 130 -21.13 -5.29 7.00
C ASN A 130 -20.87 -6.63 7.71
N SER A 131 -20.56 -7.67 6.95
CA SER A 131 -20.17 -8.97 7.49
C SER A 131 -18.81 -8.93 8.18
N GLY A 132 -18.00 -7.91 7.91
CA GLY A 132 -16.60 -7.82 8.35
C GLY A 132 -15.64 -8.58 7.43
N HIS A 133 -16.13 -9.09 6.30
CA HIS A 133 -15.37 -9.86 5.31
C HIS A 133 -15.74 -9.40 3.90
N ILE A 134 -14.75 -9.04 3.08
CA ILE A 134 -14.99 -8.68 1.69
C ILE A 134 -15.03 -9.96 0.85
N THR A 135 -16.16 -10.21 0.20
CA THR A 135 -16.32 -11.30 -0.77
C THR A 135 -15.78 -10.93 -2.15
N PHE A 136 -15.61 -11.90 -3.04
CA PHE A 136 -15.18 -11.65 -4.42
C PHE A 136 -16.13 -10.69 -5.17
N GLU A 137 -17.44 -10.86 -4.99
CA GLU A 137 -18.44 -9.99 -5.64
C GLU A 137 -18.44 -8.58 -5.06
N GLU A 138 -18.21 -8.43 -3.75
CA GLU A 138 -18.06 -7.12 -3.10
C GLU A 138 -16.78 -6.42 -3.52
N LEU A 139 -15.66 -7.14 -3.57
CA LEU A 139 -14.41 -6.60 -4.09
C LEU A 139 -14.59 -6.13 -5.54
N LYS A 140 -15.20 -6.95 -6.39
CA LYS A 140 -15.49 -6.62 -7.79
C LYS A 140 -16.40 -5.41 -7.93
N ALA A 141 -17.49 -5.36 -7.17
CA ALA A 141 -18.44 -4.25 -7.18
C ALA A 141 -17.80 -2.97 -6.64
N GLY A 142 -17.06 -3.05 -5.55
CA GLY A 142 -16.30 -1.96 -4.95
C GLY A 142 -15.28 -1.40 -5.92
N LEU A 143 -14.39 -2.23 -6.45
CA LEU A 143 -13.38 -1.83 -7.44
C LEU A 143 -14.03 -1.14 -8.66
N LYS A 144 -15.13 -1.68 -9.18
CA LYS A 144 -15.88 -1.06 -10.28
C LYS A 144 -16.53 0.27 -9.88
N ARG A 145 -17.08 0.38 -8.66
CA ARG A 145 -17.70 1.62 -8.12
C ARG A 145 -16.67 2.74 -8.01
N PHE A 146 -15.45 2.40 -7.64
CA PHE A 146 -14.35 3.36 -7.64
C PHE A 146 -13.66 3.49 -9.01
N GLY A 147 -14.26 2.95 -10.08
CA GLY A 147 -13.83 3.15 -11.46
C GLY A 147 -12.77 2.15 -11.97
N ALA A 148 -12.24 1.24 -11.16
CA ALA A 148 -11.29 0.21 -11.62
C ALA A 148 -11.97 -0.77 -12.58
N ASN A 149 -11.47 -0.82 -13.81
CA ASN A 149 -11.97 -1.72 -14.84
C ASN A 149 -11.02 -2.91 -15.01
N LEU A 150 -11.06 -3.82 -14.04
CA LEU A 150 -10.27 -5.05 -14.01
C LEU A 150 -11.07 -6.23 -14.57
N LYS A 151 -10.37 -7.18 -15.17
CA LYS A 151 -10.96 -8.48 -15.52
C LYS A 151 -11.20 -9.31 -14.27
N GLU A 152 -12.20 -10.19 -14.32
CA GLU A 152 -12.49 -11.11 -13.22
C GLU A 152 -11.29 -11.96 -12.82
N SER A 153 -10.44 -12.35 -13.78
CA SER A 153 -9.18 -13.05 -13.50
C SER A 153 -8.22 -12.22 -12.65
N GLU A 154 -8.13 -10.92 -12.90
CA GLU A 154 -7.24 -10.01 -12.15
C GLU A 154 -7.80 -9.80 -10.74
N ILE A 155 -9.12 -9.67 -10.59
CA ILE A 155 -9.78 -9.57 -9.28
C ILE A 155 -9.59 -10.86 -8.50
N TYR A 156 -9.65 -12.02 -9.16
CA TYR A 156 -9.41 -13.31 -8.53
C TYR A 156 -7.96 -13.45 -8.04
N ASP A 157 -7.01 -12.97 -8.85
CA ASP A 157 -5.60 -12.93 -8.44
C ASP A 157 -5.38 -12.00 -7.25
N LEU A 158 -6.07 -10.85 -7.20
CA LEU A 158 -6.05 -9.94 -6.03
C LEU A 158 -6.68 -10.57 -4.79
N MET A 159 -7.77 -11.30 -4.96
CA MET A 159 -8.44 -12.01 -3.88
C MET A 159 -7.50 -13.04 -3.26
N LYS A 160 -6.99 -13.95 -4.08
CA LYS A 160 -6.05 -15.00 -3.66
C LYS A 160 -4.76 -14.44 -3.07
N ALA A 161 -4.39 -13.23 -3.47
CA ALA A 161 -3.23 -12.55 -2.96
C ALA A 161 -3.40 -12.01 -1.54
N ALA A 162 -4.55 -11.37 -1.29
CA ALA A 162 -4.90 -10.72 -0.05
C ALA A 162 -5.37 -11.71 1.01
N ASP A 163 -6.09 -12.75 0.60
CA ASP A 163 -6.56 -13.86 1.42
C ASP A 163 -5.37 -14.75 1.86
N VAL A 164 -4.80 -14.42 3.02
CA VAL A 164 -3.59 -15.08 3.55
C VAL A 164 -3.93 -16.42 4.19
N ASP A 165 -5.09 -16.48 4.85
CA ASP A 165 -5.58 -17.68 5.53
C ASP A 165 -6.30 -18.66 4.58
N ASN A 166 -6.61 -18.24 3.35
CA ASN A 166 -7.36 -19.02 2.34
C ASN A 166 -8.81 -19.29 2.75
N SER A 167 -9.41 -18.38 3.52
CA SER A 167 -10.82 -18.41 3.89
C SER A 167 -11.77 -18.22 2.69
N GLY A 168 -11.26 -17.69 1.57
CA GLY A 168 -12.04 -17.32 0.39
C GLY A 168 -12.66 -15.92 0.49
N THR A 169 -12.34 -15.18 1.54
CA THR A 169 -12.77 -13.79 1.81
C THR A 169 -11.58 -12.95 2.25
N ILE A 170 -11.67 -11.62 2.16
CA ILE A 170 -10.63 -10.72 2.68
C ILE A 170 -11.14 -10.10 3.96
N ASP A 171 -10.52 -10.41 5.10
CA ASP A 171 -10.84 -9.76 6.36
C ASP A 171 -10.26 -8.33 6.46
N TYR A 172 -10.64 -7.62 7.52
CA TYR A 172 -10.15 -6.26 7.75
C TYR A 172 -8.61 -6.18 7.82
N GLY A 173 -7.96 -7.06 8.58
CA GLY A 173 -6.51 -7.07 8.73
C GLY A 173 -5.79 -7.36 7.42
N GLU A 174 -6.32 -8.28 6.62
CA GLU A 174 -5.83 -8.62 5.28
C GLU A 174 -5.97 -7.46 4.30
N PHE A 175 -7.12 -6.78 4.30
CA PHE A 175 -7.34 -5.60 3.45
C PHE A 175 -6.38 -4.47 3.81
N ILE A 176 -6.20 -4.18 5.10
CA ILE A 176 -5.24 -3.15 5.54
C ILE A 176 -3.83 -3.57 5.14
N ALA A 177 -3.41 -4.81 5.42
CA ALA A 177 -2.08 -5.31 5.08
C ALA A 177 -1.79 -5.20 3.57
N ALA A 178 -2.78 -5.50 2.73
CA ALA A 178 -2.65 -5.46 1.27
C ALA A 178 -2.69 -4.03 0.69
N THR A 179 -3.25 -3.07 1.40
CA THR A 179 -3.36 -1.66 0.98
C THR A 179 -2.37 -0.72 1.68
N LEU A 180 -1.70 -1.20 2.73
CA LEU A 180 -0.76 -0.43 3.54
C LEU A 180 0.46 -0.01 2.72
N HIS A 181 0.81 1.27 2.84
CA HIS A 181 1.98 1.83 2.18
C HIS A 181 3.28 1.29 2.78
N LEU A 182 4.14 0.70 1.94
CA LEU A 182 5.46 0.19 2.32
C LEU A 182 6.34 1.25 3.02
N ASN A 183 6.20 2.53 2.67
CA ASN A 183 6.92 3.63 3.36
C ASN A 183 6.51 3.80 4.84
N LYS A 184 5.28 3.42 5.21
CA LYS A 184 4.85 3.39 6.62
C LYS A 184 5.41 2.18 7.37
N ILE A 185 5.75 1.11 6.66
CA ILE A 185 6.27 -0.16 7.20
C ILE A 185 7.78 -0.09 7.44
N GLU A 186 8.52 0.69 6.66
CA GLU A 186 9.99 0.80 6.76
C GLU A 186 10.49 1.53 8.03
N LYS A 187 9.59 2.02 8.90
CA LYS A 187 10.04 2.55 10.20
C LYS A 187 10.53 1.41 11.08
N GLU A 188 11.71 1.61 11.67
CA GLU A 188 12.40 0.64 12.52
C GLU A 188 11.50 0.09 13.65
N ASP A 189 10.67 0.95 14.26
CA ASP A 189 9.69 0.57 15.29
C ASP A 189 8.67 -0.48 14.82
N HIS A 190 8.18 -0.39 13.59
CA HIS A 190 7.21 -1.35 13.05
C HIS A 190 7.87 -2.68 12.71
N LEU A 191 9.07 -2.64 12.12
CA LEU A 191 9.85 -3.84 11.82
C LEU A 191 10.24 -4.59 13.10
N PHE A 192 10.67 -3.86 14.13
CA PHE A 192 10.99 -4.44 15.43
C PHE A 192 9.76 -5.08 16.08
N ARG A 193 8.61 -4.41 16.09
CA ARG A 193 7.36 -4.97 16.62
C ARG A 193 6.92 -6.24 15.88
N ALA A 194 7.00 -6.23 14.56
CA ALA A 194 6.67 -7.39 13.75
C ALA A 194 7.60 -8.55 14.09
N PHE A 195 8.90 -8.30 14.19
CA PHE A 195 9.87 -9.32 14.57
C PHE A 195 9.58 -9.89 15.98
N SER A 196 9.36 -9.02 16.97
CA SER A 196 9.04 -9.43 18.34
C SER A 196 7.69 -10.15 18.47
N TYR A 197 6.79 -10.01 17.51
CA TYR A 197 5.57 -10.82 17.48
C TYR A 197 5.87 -12.30 17.22
N PHE A 198 6.83 -12.57 16.33
CA PHE A 198 7.27 -13.92 15.97
C PHE A 198 8.25 -14.48 17.00
N ASP A 199 9.28 -13.72 17.40
CA ASP A 199 10.26 -14.09 18.43
C ASP A 199 9.64 -14.03 19.83
N LYS A 200 8.92 -15.08 20.22
CA LYS A 200 8.13 -15.14 21.46
C LYS A 200 9.03 -15.27 22.68
N ASP A 201 10.19 -15.92 22.54
CA ASP A 201 11.12 -16.14 23.65
C ASP A 201 12.16 -15.01 23.79
N GLY A 202 12.24 -14.09 22.82
CA GLY A 202 13.14 -12.94 22.83
C GLY A 202 14.60 -13.33 22.59
N SER A 203 14.84 -14.47 21.92
CA SER A 203 16.17 -14.97 21.62
C SER A 203 16.90 -14.13 20.57
N GLY A 204 16.19 -13.27 19.83
CA GLY A 204 16.72 -12.54 18.68
C GLY A 204 16.67 -13.33 17.38
N TYR A 205 15.99 -14.49 17.38
CA TYR A 205 15.85 -15.38 16.23
C TYR A 205 14.41 -15.87 16.13
N ILE A 206 13.83 -15.85 14.93
CA ILE A 206 12.56 -16.52 14.66
C ILE A 206 12.87 -17.97 14.32
N THR A 207 12.38 -18.89 15.14
CA THR A 207 12.53 -20.34 14.95
C THR A 207 11.35 -20.95 14.21
N GLN A 208 11.53 -22.18 13.70
CA GLN A 208 10.44 -22.93 13.03
C GLN A 208 9.23 -23.12 13.94
N ASP A 209 9.44 -23.43 15.21
CA ASP A 209 8.35 -23.63 16.19
C ASP A 209 7.57 -22.33 16.46
N GLU A 210 8.25 -21.19 16.47
CA GLU A 210 7.62 -19.88 16.66
C GLU A 210 6.85 -19.44 15.43
N LEU A 211 7.41 -19.66 14.25
CA LEU A 211 6.73 -19.40 12.99
C LEU A 211 5.48 -20.29 12.85
N GLN A 212 5.57 -21.56 13.26
CA GLN A 212 4.42 -22.46 13.28
C GLN A 212 3.29 -21.93 14.18
N LYS A 213 3.62 -21.50 15.41
CA LYS A 213 2.63 -20.93 16.33
C LYS A 213 1.98 -19.68 15.75
N ALA A 214 2.77 -18.82 15.10
CA ALA A 214 2.21 -17.65 14.43
C ALA A 214 1.24 -18.08 13.32
N CYS A 215 1.58 -19.06 12.49
CA CYS A 215 0.66 -19.58 11.47
C CYS A 215 -0.64 -20.12 12.06
N GLU A 216 -0.57 -20.86 13.19
CA GLU A 216 -1.75 -21.33 13.91
C GLU A 216 -2.61 -20.17 14.45
N GLU A 217 -1.98 -19.12 15.01
CA GLU A 217 -2.67 -17.90 15.48
C GLU A 217 -3.38 -17.16 14.34
N PHE A 218 -2.81 -17.18 13.13
CA PHE A 218 -3.39 -16.58 11.93
C PHE A 218 -4.38 -17.51 11.20
N GLY A 219 -4.67 -18.70 11.73
CA GLY A 219 -5.60 -19.65 11.09
C GLY A 219 -5.06 -20.28 9.79
N ILE A 220 -3.76 -20.18 9.54
CA ILE A 220 -3.14 -20.67 8.32
C ILE A 220 -2.82 -22.16 8.46
N GLU A 221 -3.59 -23.00 7.78
CA GLU A 221 -3.36 -24.45 7.69
C GLU A 221 -2.39 -24.80 6.53
N ASP A 222 -1.76 -25.99 6.60
CA ASP A 222 -0.85 -26.57 5.57
C ASP A 222 0.32 -25.65 5.15
N VAL A 223 1.15 -25.27 6.13
CA VAL A 223 2.28 -24.35 5.93
C VAL A 223 3.59 -25.11 5.66
N GLN A 224 4.24 -24.78 4.54
CA GLN A 224 5.61 -25.22 4.25
C GLN A 224 6.61 -24.30 4.97
N LEU A 225 6.78 -24.53 6.27
CA LEU A 225 7.63 -23.71 7.15
C LEU A 225 9.10 -23.70 6.68
N GLU A 226 9.61 -24.81 6.17
CA GLU A 226 10.99 -24.87 5.65
C GLU A 226 11.21 -23.92 4.48
N GLU A 227 10.23 -23.78 3.59
CA GLU A 227 10.32 -22.86 2.45
C GLU A 227 10.30 -21.40 2.91
N MET A 228 9.45 -21.07 3.89
CA MET A 228 9.35 -19.72 4.46
C MET A 228 10.65 -19.29 5.15
N ILE A 229 11.28 -20.20 5.92
CA ILE A 229 12.58 -19.93 6.53
C ILE A 229 13.62 -19.75 5.43
N ARG A 230 13.69 -20.67 4.46
CA ARG A 230 14.68 -20.63 3.38
C ARG A 230 14.62 -19.35 2.54
N GLU A 231 13.46 -18.72 2.40
CA GLU A 231 13.30 -17.47 1.65
C GLU A 231 13.95 -16.26 2.34
N ALA A 232 14.02 -16.29 3.67
CA ALA A 232 14.54 -15.22 4.52
C ALA A 232 15.95 -15.49 5.07
N ASP A 233 16.26 -16.74 5.41
CA ASP A 233 17.52 -17.23 5.97
C ASP A 233 18.66 -17.11 4.94
N GLN A 234 19.54 -16.13 5.14
CA GLN A 234 20.66 -15.85 4.23
C GLN A 234 21.91 -16.60 4.64
N ASN A 235 22.06 -16.84 5.94
CA ASN A 235 23.24 -17.48 6.51
C ASN A 235 23.12 -19.03 6.56
N ASN A 236 21.94 -19.57 6.28
CA ASN A 236 21.54 -20.99 6.32
C ASN A 236 21.69 -21.64 7.69
N ASP A 237 21.39 -20.91 8.77
CA ASP A 237 21.40 -21.43 10.15
C ASP A 237 20.07 -22.08 10.58
N GLY A 238 19.06 -22.03 9.69
CA GLY A 238 17.74 -22.61 9.91
C GLY A 238 16.84 -21.76 10.79
N ARG A 239 17.21 -20.50 11.05
CA ARG A 239 16.45 -19.50 11.80
C ARG A 239 16.49 -18.19 11.03
N ILE A 240 15.75 -17.19 11.50
CA ILE A 240 15.73 -15.85 10.89
C ILE A 240 16.13 -14.84 11.94
N ASP A 241 17.29 -14.21 11.76
CA ASP A 241 17.71 -13.10 12.61
C ASP A 241 17.02 -11.77 12.21
N TYR A 242 17.14 -10.74 13.06
CA TYR A 242 16.50 -9.45 12.79
C TYR A 242 16.95 -8.80 11.47
N ASN A 243 18.23 -8.91 11.10
CA ASN A 243 18.73 -8.33 9.85
C ASN A 243 18.19 -9.08 8.63
N GLU A 244 18.10 -10.41 8.72
CA GLU A 244 17.48 -11.24 7.68
C GLU A 244 16.01 -10.92 7.50
N PHE A 245 15.27 -10.74 8.61
CA PHE A 245 13.88 -10.30 8.60
C PHE A 245 13.72 -8.91 7.95
N VAL A 246 14.55 -7.94 8.33
CA VAL A 246 14.55 -6.59 7.74
C VAL A 246 14.88 -6.66 6.25
N ALA A 247 15.88 -7.44 5.87
CA ALA A 247 16.27 -7.61 4.47
C ALA A 247 15.13 -8.22 3.65
N MET A 248 14.42 -9.23 4.17
CA MET A 248 13.21 -9.78 3.55
C MET A 248 12.10 -8.72 3.40
N MET A 249 11.86 -7.90 4.44
CA MET A 249 10.88 -6.82 4.39
C MET A 249 11.23 -5.74 3.35
N GLN A 250 12.52 -5.53 3.06
CA GLN A 250 13.00 -4.59 2.05
C GLN A 250 13.17 -5.22 0.64
N LYS A 251 13.29 -6.55 0.55
CA LYS A 251 13.42 -7.31 -0.70
C LYS A 251 12.13 -7.17 -1.53
N GLY A 252 12.25 -6.73 -2.78
CA GLY A 252 11.14 -6.33 -3.64
C GLY A 252 11.08 -4.83 -3.90
N ASN A 253 11.27 -3.97 -2.88
CA ASN A 253 11.21 -2.50 -3.07
C ASN A 253 12.31 -1.97 -4.00
N ALA A 254 13.51 -2.55 -3.93
CA ALA A 254 14.64 -2.14 -4.75
C ALA A 254 14.53 -2.53 -6.24
N ASP A 255 13.81 -3.62 -6.56
CA ASP A 255 13.73 -4.17 -7.92
C ASP A 255 12.61 -3.49 -8.74
N PHE A 256 11.55 -3.03 -8.07
CA PHE A 256 10.51 -2.20 -8.70
C PHE A 256 10.96 -0.76 -8.96
N GLY A 257 11.87 -0.22 -8.15
CA GLY A 257 12.54 1.06 -8.41
C GLY A 257 13.45 1.03 -9.64
N LYS A 258 14.07 -0.11 -9.94
CA LYS A 258 14.95 -0.31 -11.12
C LYS A 258 14.19 -0.74 -12.39
N LYS A 259 13.14 -1.56 -12.28
CA LYS A 259 12.26 -1.93 -13.43
C LYS A 259 11.45 -0.76 -13.99
N ARG A 260 11.39 0.36 -13.25
CA ARG A 260 10.84 1.65 -13.71
C ARG A 260 11.54 2.20 -14.97
N TYR A 261 12.70 1.66 -15.36
CA TYR A 261 13.42 2.03 -16.59
C TYR A 261 13.36 1.02 -17.74
N GLN A 262 12.78 -0.18 -17.59
CA GLN A 262 12.81 -1.20 -18.67
C GLN A 262 11.46 -1.74 -19.12
N ASN A 263 10.41 -1.67 -18.30
CA ASN A 263 9.06 -2.02 -18.76
C ASN A 263 8.22 -0.76 -18.96
N ASN A 264 8.61 0.04 -19.96
CA ASN A 264 7.64 0.83 -20.70
C ASN A 264 6.65 -0.17 -21.31
N PHE A 265 5.50 -0.35 -20.65
CA PHE A 265 4.32 -0.85 -21.34
C PHE A 265 4.09 0.08 -22.52
N ASN A 266 4.33 -0.46 -23.71
CA ASN A 266 4.29 0.24 -24.98
C ASN A 266 2.83 0.55 -25.32
N ILE A 267 2.24 1.54 -24.64
CA ILE A 267 0.95 2.12 -25.01
C ILE A 267 1.28 3.12 -26.11
N GLY A 268 1.02 2.71 -27.35
CA GLY A 268 1.41 3.42 -28.55
C GLY A 268 0.95 4.87 -28.54
N PHE A 269 1.92 5.79 -28.51
CA PHE A 269 1.74 7.13 -29.01
C PHE A 269 1.42 7.04 -30.50
N ARG A 270 0.15 7.19 -30.86
CA ARG A 270 -0.24 7.62 -32.20
C ARG A 270 -0.64 9.07 -32.15
N GLU A 271 0.28 9.86 -32.72
CA GLU A 271 0.19 11.21 -33.26
C GLU A 271 -1.20 11.85 -33.30
N ALA A 272 -1.28 13.05 -32.70
CA ALA A 272 -2.07 14.15 -33.24
C ALA A 272 -1.29 15.46 -33.08
N MET A 273 -0.64 15.88 -34.17
CA MET A 273 -0.25 17.27 -34.43
C MET A 273 -1.45 18.07 -34.99
N PRO A 274 -1.38 19.39 -35.20
CA PRO A 274 -0.65 20.44 -34.49
C PRO A 274 -1.58 21.59 -34.03
N VAL A 275 -0.97 22.46 -33.23
CA VAL A 275 -1.30 23.85 -32.90
C VAL A 275 -1.98 24.60 -34.06
N PHE A 276 -3.19 25.14 -33.84
CA PHE A 276 -3.54 26.57 -33.87
C PHE A 276 -4.93 26.78 -33.28
#